data_AF-A0A6G8F1Z8-F1
#
_entry.id   AF-A0A6G8F1Z8-F1
#
_cell.length_a   1.000
_cell.length_b   1.000
_cell.length_c   1.000
_cell.angle_alpha   90.00
_cell.angle_beta   90.00
_cell.angle_gamma   90.00
#
_symmetry.space_group_name_H-M   'P 1'
#
loop_
_entity.id
_entity.type
_entity.pdbx_description
1 polymer ?
#
loop_
_entity_poly.entity_id
_entity_poly.type
_entity_poly.pdbx_seq_one_letter_code
_entity_poly.pdbx_strand_id
1 'polypeptide(L)'
;MLGNPLAADIHRVFKNNIVNTANIMNTYMPGATAEDKILRTKRVERFIDAINKFFVKSGISPQTLHPMWVDEKKLINFSLQLSGYIRDAQKSLDKLSNEYARDHDLTELYRAAAHYTVACNGKVAGNKYRFEHNKDYCFWHIDNPQNLARTTFSPVEKELSPGRHTLILSMPFHINPIESDLRKWTYEYMHNTFANETFGKDIDVYLAHFPIEQPRGEKFSLTLDTLNSRGDFFEATDLRFVNRYLKPFIAKNLILDKNANVVNGQPCSAKELADNFRDLNFFGYCAGTAHAHRWISTVRHISGQLYPEAELKNAMKEIFVASYAFLPFKEENAYSGVHFMSNFGNDAERKEPFIKMFNPEVYEQVKYQNDPCNIRITLMPDQRNYIVASKLPQDLIIVDNDQKLKRIPNQENGHHIAFLTTPNLASEDNFISNMFANVLENAALGKRGQAVFAPSKLQNPNHILQNAAALGMQHRFSRNGLEL
;
A
#
# COMPACT_ATOMS: atom_id res chain seq x y z
N MET A 1 -3.39 -32.04 8.68
CA MET A 1 -3.20 -30.75 8.01
C MET A 1 -3.77 -29.68 8.92
N LEU A 2 -2.95 -28.78 9.44
CA LEU A 2 -3.46 -27.61 10.16
C LEU A 2 -3.91 -26.62 9.07
N GLY A 3 -5.21 -26.44 8.93
CA GLY A 3 -5.78 -25.52 7.93
C GLY A 3 -5.51 -24.06 8.28
N ASN A 4 -5.65 -23.18 7.29
CA ASN A 4 -5.45 -21.75 7.47
C ASN A 4 -6.33 -21.23 8.65
N PRO A 5 -5.75 -20.60 9.69
CA PRO A 5 -6.50 -20.21 10.89
C PRO A 5 -7.63 -19.21 10.59
N LEU A 6 -7.54 -18.47 9.48
CA LEU A 6 -8.58 -17.53 9.05
C LEU A 6 -9.84 -18.23 8.53
N ALA A 7 -9.74 -19.50 8.12
CA ALA A 7 -10.85 -20.22 7.53
C ALA A 7 -12.04 -20.38 8.46
N ALA A 8 -11.81 -20.54 9.77
CA ALA A 8 -12.88 -20.64 10.76
C ALA A 8 -13.70 -19.34 10.88
N ASP A 9 -13.03 -18.19 10.83
CA ASP A 9 -13.69 -16.88 10.87
C ASP A 9 -14.47 -16.58 9.59
N ILE A 10 -13.85 -16.85 8.43
CA ILE A 10 -14.52 -16.70 7.13
C ILE A 10 -15.72 -17.64 7.05
N HIS A 11 -15.59 -18.89 7.50
CA HIS A 11 -16.68 -19.86 7.55
C HIS A 11 -17.84 -19.41 8.43
N ARG A 12 -17.55 -18.94 9.65
CA ARG A 12 -18.56 -18.41 10.57
C ARG A 12 -19.36 -17.28 9.93
N VAL A 13 -18.68 -16.31 9.31
CA VAL A 13 -19.35 -15.16 8.67
C VAL A 13 -20.14 -15.61 7.45
N PHE A 14 -19.58 -16.50 6.62
CA PHE A 14 -20.28 -17.04 5.46
C PHE A 14 -21.54 -17.82 5.85
N LYS A 15 -21.46 -18.66 6.87
CA LYS A 15 -22.60 -19.41 7.41
C LYS A 15 -23.70 -18.47 7.91
N ASN A 16 -23.35 -17.50 8.73
CA ASN A 16 -24.34 -16.61 9.35
C ASN A 16 -25.00 -15.68 8.32
N ASN A 17 -24.21 -15.11 7.41
CA ASN A 17 -24.69 -14.04 6.54
C ASN A 17 -25.23 -14.57 5.20
N ILE A 18 -24.72 -15.70 4.72
CA ILE A 18 -25.09 -16.27 3.42
C ILE A 18 -25.92 -17.54 3.60
N VAL A 19 -25.37 -18.58 4.26
CA VAL A 19 -26.03 -19.90 4.33
C VAL A 19 -27.38 -19.81 5.06
N ASN A 20 -27.39 -19.28 6.28
CA ASN A 20 -28.58 -19.23 7.14
C ASN A 20 -29.67 -18.28 6.62
N THR A 21 -29.36 -17.45 5.62
CA THR A 21 -30.32 -16.52 5.03
C THR A 21 -30.74 -16.88 3.61
N ALA A 22 -30.18 -17.97 3.06
CA ALA A 22 -30.58 -18.50 1.78
C ALA A 22 -31.97 -19.12 1.87
N ASN A 23 -32.85 -18.73 0.94
CA ASN A 23 -34.22 -19.19 0.90
C ASN A 23 -34.78 -19.12 -0.53
N ILE A 24 -35.84 -19.88 -0.79
CA ILE A 24 -36.46 -19.94 -2.12
C ILE A 24 -37.07 -18.60 -2.58
N MET A 25 -37.39 -17.69 -1.68
CA MET A 25 -37.92 -16.37 -2.06
C MET A 25 -36.87 -15.47 -2.71
N ASN A 26 -35.58 -15.73 -2.48
CA ASN A 26 -34.48 -15.04 -3.15
C ASN A 26 -34.35 -15.38 -4.65
N THR A 27 -35.13 -16.35 -5.15
CA THR A 27 -35.18 -16.71 -6.57
C THR A 27 -35.92 -15.67 -7.42
N TYR A 28 -36.76 -14.84 -6.78
CA TYR A 28 -37.60 -13.88 -7.48
C TYR A 28 -36.77 -12.68 -7.95
N MET A 29 -36.73 -12.48 -9.27
CA MET A 29 -36.11 -11.33 -9.92
C MET A 29 -37.12 -10.72 -10.90
N PRO A 30 -37.74 -9.58 -10.55
CA PRO A 30 -38.70 -8.91 -11.43
C PRO A 30 -38.11 -8.64 -12.81
N GLY A 31 -38.80 -9.07 -13.86
CA GLY A 31 -38.39 -8.80 -15.25
C GLY A 31 -37.14 -9.54 -15.75
N ALA A 32 -36.55 -10.44 -14.97
CA ALA A 32 -35.35 -11.19 -15.38
C ALA A 32 -35.69 -12.30 -16.39
N THR A 33 -34.90 -12.35 -17.48
CA THR A 33 -34.99 -13.40 -18.50
C THR A 33 -34.48 -14.75 -17.99
N ALA A 34 -34.70 -15.82 -18.77
CA ALA A 34 -34.09 -17.13 -18.49
C ALA A 34 -32.55 -17.06 -18.53
N GLU A 35 -32.00 -16.29 -19.47
CA GLU A 35 -30.56 -16.07 -19.59
C GLU A 35 -29.98 -15.35 -18.36
N ASP A 36 -30.67 -14.31 -17.86
CA ASP A 36 -30.26 -13.60 -16.64
C ASP A 36 -30.18 -14.54 -15.43
N LYS A 37 -31.14 -15.45 -15.31
CA LYS A 37 -31.18 -16.48 -14.25
C LYS A 37 -30.00 -17.45 -14.39
N ILE A 38 -29.69 -17.91 -15.61
CA ILE A 38 -28.56 -18.81 -15.87
C ILE A 38 -27.23 -18.12 -15.54
N LEU A 39 -27.02 -16.89 -16.01
CA LEU A 39 -25.80 -16.12 -15.77
C LEU A 39 -25.61 -15.82 -14.28
N ARG A 40 -26.71 -15.55 -13.56
CA ARG A 40 -26.71 -15.42 -12.10
C ARG A 40 -26.29 -16.69 -11.41
N THR A 41 -26.94 -17.81 -11.71
CA THR A 41 -26.59 -19.10 -11.12
C THR A 41 -25.11 -19.39 -11.32
N LYS A 42 -24.60 -19.24 -12.54
CA LYS A 42 -23.18 -19.49 -12.85
C LYS A 42 -22.21 -18.62 -12.06
N ARG A 43 -22.46 -17.31 -11.91
CA ARG A 43 -21.55 -16.43 -11.16
C ARG A 43 -21.60 -16.69 -9.65
N VAL A 44 -22.77 -17.01 -9.11
CA VAL A 44 -22.94 -17.38 -7.70
C VAL A 44 -22.26 -18.72 -7.41
N GLU A 45 -22.49 -19.75 -8.24
CA GLU A 45 -21.86 -21.06 -8.14
C GLU A 45 -20.34 -20.95 -8.09
N ARG A 46 -19.74 -20.27 -9.08
CA ARG A 46 -18.28 -20.10 -9.15
C ARG A 46 -17.67 -19.52 -7.87
N PHE A 47 -18.33 -18.53 -7.26
CA PHE A 47 -17.81 -17.92 -6.05
C PHE A 47 -18.01 -18.82 -4.82
N ILE A 48 -19.17 -19.48 -4.70
CA ILE A 48 -19.43 -20.45 -3.63
C ILE A 48 -18.45 -21.63 -3.70
N ASP A 49 -18.16 -22.12 -4.90
CA ASP A 49 -17.19 -23.19 -5.13
C ASP A 49 -15.78 -22.78 -4.70
N ALA A 50 -15.36 -21.54 -5.00
CA ALA A 50 -14.09 -21.01 -4.54
C ALA A 50 -13.99 -20.93 -3.01
N ILE A 51 -15.06 -20.46 -2.35
CA ILE A 51 -15.18 -20.42 -0.88
C ILE A 51 -15.09 -21.84 -0.29
N ASN A 52 -15.88 -22.78 -0.83
CA ASN A 52 -15.89 -24.16 -0.36
C ASN A 52 -14.55 -24.87 -0.61
N LYS A 53 -13.88 -24.60 -1.72
CA LYS A 53 -12.53 -25.10 -2.00
C LYS A 53 -11.54 -24.65 -0.92
N PHE A 54 -11.58 -23.37 -0.55
CA PHE A 54 -10.75 -22.84 0.55
C PHE A 54 -11.06 -23.52 1.90
N PHE A 55 -12.34 -23.75 2.21
CA PHE A 55 -12.74 -24.47 3.42
C PHE A 55 -12.24 -25.91 3.44
N VAL A 56 -12.47 -26.67 2.37
CA VAL A 56 -12.05 -28.09 2.28
C VAL A 56 -10.56 -28.21 2.48
N LYS A 57 -9.77 -27.35 1.80
CA LYS A 57 -8.31 -27.34 1.96
C LYS A 57 -7.86 -26.93 3.35
N SER A 58 -8.65 -26.12 4.04
CA SER A 58 -8.45 -25.75 5.44
C SER A 58 -9.03 -26.76 6.44
N GLY A 59 -9.51 -27.93 5.99
CA GLY A 59 -10.09 -28.96 6.86
C GLY A 59 -11.47 -28.61 7.43
N ILE A 60 -12.17 -27.65 6.85
CA ILE A 60 -13.53 -27.23 7.22
C ILE A 60 -14.54 -27.82 6.23
N SER A 61 -15.65 -28.36 6.74
CA SER A 61 -16.69 -28.92 5.89
C SER A 61 -17.31 -27.87 4.96
N PRO A 62 -17.48 -28.18 3.66
CA PRO A 62 -18.10 -27.26 2.72
C PRO A 62 -19.55 -26.99 3.11
N GLN A 63 -20.10 -25.88 2.61
CA GLN A 63 -21.50 -25.52 2.81
C GLN A 63 -22.29 -25.84 1.54
N THR A 64 -23.35 -26.65 1.69
CA THR A 64 -24.27 -26.97 0.61
C THR A 64 -25.33 -25.88 0.50
N LEU A 65 -25.41 -25.25 -0.67
CA LEU A 65 -26.31 -24.14 -0.95
C LEU A 65 -26.84 -24.27 -2.37
N HIS A 66 -28.16 -24.12 -2.54
CA HIS A 66 -28.72 -23.96 -3.89
C HIS A 66 -28.44 -22.51 -4.36
N PRO A 67 -27.70 -22.29 -5.46
CA PRO A 67 -27.24 -20.94 -5.87
C PRO A 67 -28.39 -19.96 -6.13
N MET A 68 -29.51 -20.46 -6.64
CA MET A 68 -30.73 -19.67 -6.82
C MET A 68 -31.37 -19.17 -5.51
N TRP A 69 -31.09 -19.79 -4.37
CA TRP A 69 -31.64 -19.38 -3.06
C TRP A 69 -30.76 -18.36 -2.34
N VAL A 70 -29.58 -18.05 -2.86
CA VAL A 70 -28.64 -17.11 -2.24
C VAL A 70 -29.12 -15.68 -2.41
N ASP A 71 -29.05 -14.85 -1.37
CA ASP A 71 -29.24 -13.41 -1.51
C ASP A 71 -27.97 -12.77 -2.10
N GLU A 72 -28.06 -12.34 -3.35
CA GLU A 72 -26.92 -11.80 -4.09
C GLU A 72 -26.41 -10.47 -3.53
N LYS A 73 -27.28 -9.67 -2.89
CA LYS A 73 -26.89 -8.43 -2.21
C LYS A 73 -26.00 -8.72 -1.01
N LYS A 74 -26.31 -9.79 -0.27
CA LYS A 74 -25.47 -10.22 0.85
C LYS A 74 -24.17 -10.85 0.36
N LEU A 75 -24.22 -11.65 -0.71
CA LEU A 75 -23.02 -12.29 -1.25
C LEU A 75 -22.02 -11.27 -1.82
N ILE A 76 -22.47 -10.22 -2.52
CA ILE A 76 -21.57 -9.15 -2.97
C ILE A 76 -20.99 -8.36 -1.80
N ASN A 77 -21.78 -8.05 -0.78
CA ASN A 77 -21.27 -7.42 0.43
C ASN A 77 -20.24 -8.30 1.16
N PHE A 78 -20.47 -9.62 1.20
CA PHE A 78 -19.51 -10.57 1.74
C PHE A 78 -18.19 -10.53 0.96
N SER A 79 -18.25 -10.59 -0.36
CA SER A 79 -17.09 -10.49 -1.25
C SER A 79 -16.29 -9.19 -1.04
N LEU A 80 -16.97 -8.05 -1.01
CA LEU A 80 -16.35 -6.73 -0.81
C LEU A 80 -15.69 -6.56 0.56
N GLN A 81 -16.22 -7.24 1.58
CA GLN A 81 -15.75 -7.15 2.97
C GLN A 81 -14.88 -8.32 3.40
N LEU A 82 -14.49 -9.21 2.49
CA LEU A 82 -13.73 -10.42 2.83
C LEU A 82 -12.46 -10.11 3.65
N SER A 83 -11.66 -9.12 3.22
CA SER A 83 -10.47 -8.71 3.98
C SER A 83 -10.80 -7.98 5.28
N GLY A 84 -11.97 -7.35 5.38
CA GLY A 84 -12.49 -6.75 6.62
C GLY A 84 -12.81 -7.82 7.67
N TYR A 85 -13.41 -8.95 7.27
CA TYR A 85 -13.66 -10.05 8.20
C TYR A 85 -12.37 -10.66 8.75
N ILE A 86 -11.31 -10.74 7.93
CA ILE A 86 -9.99 -11.18 8.37
C ILE A 86 -9.35 -10.14 9.29
N ARG A 87 -9.47 -8.86 8.97
CA ARG A 87 -9.02 -7.75 9.83
C ARG A 87 -9.64 -7.86 11.23
N ASP A 88 -10.92 -8.20 11.31
CA ASP A 88 -11.65 -8.27 12.57
C ASP A 88 -11.44 -9.61 13.33
N ALA A 89 -10.70 -10.55 12.74
CA ALA A 89 -10.41 -11.88 13.30
C ALA A 89 -9.20 -11.88 14.27
N GLN A 90 -9.15 -10.93 15.21
CA GLN A 90 -8.01 -10.69 16.11
C GLN A 90 -7.43 -11.95 16.76
N LYS A 91 -8.28 -12.83 17.30
CA LYS A 91 -7.85 -14.07 17.99
C LYS A 91 -7.15 -15.08 17.07
N SER A 92 -7.45 -15.04 15.77
CA SER A 92 -6.88 -15.94 14.77
C SER A 92 -5.55 -15.40 14.23
N LEU A 93 -5.32 -14.09 14.35
CA LEU A 93 -4.08 -13.45 13.89
C LEU A 93 -2.88 -13.77 14.75
N ASP A 94 -3.07 -14.08 16.03
CA ASP A 94 -1.99 -14.55 16.89
C ASP A 94 -1.46 -15.93 16.51
N LYS A 95 -2.24 -16.67 15.72
CA LYS A 95 -1.87 -17.99 15.17
C LYS A 95 -1.43 -17.91 13.71
N LEU A 96 -1.45 -16.72 13.11
CA LEU A 96 -1.13 -16.52 11.70
C LEU A 96 0.40 -16.44 11.55
N SER A 97 0.97 -17.36 10.76
CA SER A 97 2.37 -17.33 10.30
C SER A 97 2.44 -16.74 8.89
N ASN A 98 3.65 -16.51 8.38
CA ASN A 98 3.84 -16.09 6.99
C ASN A 98 3.31 -17.12 5.99
N GLU A 99 3.46 -18.41 6.30
CA GLU A 99 2.93 -19.52 5.49
C GLU A 99 1.41 -19.40 5.30
N TYR A 100 0.67 -19.15 6.38
CA TYR A 100 -0.78 -19.02 6.31
C TYR A 100 -1.25 -17.66 5.77
N ALA A 101 -0.55 -16.58 6.10
CA ALA A 101 -0.85 -15.23 5.62
C ALA A 101 -0.76 -15.14 4.09
N ARG A 102 0.13 -15.92 3.50
CA ARG A 102 0.45 -15.91 2.07
C ARG A 102 0.02 -17.17 1.34
N ASP A 103 -0.88 -17.92 1.96
CA ASP A 103 -1.48 -19.13 1.41
C ASP A 103 -2.03 -18.87 -0.01
N HIS A 104 -1.64 -19.73 -0.94
CA HIS A 104 -2.11 -19.67 -2.32
C HIS A 104 -3.64 -19.77 -2.40
N ASP A 105 -4.27 -20.58 -1.54
CA ASP A 105 -5.72 -20.74 -1.54
C ASP A 105 -6.46 -19.51 -1.00
N LEU A 106 -5.84 -18.77 -0.07
CA LEU A 106 -6.34 -17.46 0.34
C LEU A 106 -6.23 -16.45 -0.82
N THR A 107 -5.14 -16.50 -1.59
CA THR A 107 -4.94 -15.66 -2.77
C THR A 107 -5.99 -15.93 -3.85
N GLU A 108 -6.26 -17.21 -4.15
CA GLU A 108 -7.32 -17.61 -5.08
C GLU A 108 -8.71 -17.17 -4.60
N LEU A 109 -8.99 -17.25 -3.29
CA LEU A 109 -10.25 -16.78 -2.72
C LEU A 109 -10.44 -15.27 -2.93
N TYR A 110 -9.39 -14.45 -2.71
CA TYR A 110 -9.43 -13.02 -2.99
C TYR A 110 -9.64 -12.70 -4.47
N ARG A 111 -9.00 -13.47 -5.37
CA ARG A 111 -9.18 -13.32 -6.82
C ARG A 111 -10.61 -13.71 -7.24
N ALA A 112 -11.16 -14.78 -6.68
CA ALA A 112 -12.55 -15.17 -6.90
C ALA A 112 -13.54 -14.11 -6.39
N ALA A 113 -13.29 -13.50 -5.23
CA ALA A 113 -14.07 -12.38 -4.71
C ALA A 113 -14.02 -11.18 -5.66
N ALA A 114 -12.84 -10.83 -6.19
CA ALA A 114 -12.72 -9.77 -7.20
C ALA A 114 -13.55 -10.04 -8.45
N HIS A 115 -13.40 -11.24 -9.04
CA HIS A 115 -14.15 -11.65 -10.23
C HIS A 115 -15.66 -11.65 -10.00
N TYR A 116 -16.11 -12.14 -8.85
CA TYR A 116 -17.54 -12.12 -8.50
C TYR A 116 -18.08 -10.70 -8.36
N THR A 117 -17.30 -9.83 -7.70
CA THR A 117 -17.64 -8.42 -7.50
C THR A 117 -17.82 -7.68 -8.82
N VAL A 118 -16.90 -7.87 -9.77
CA VAL A 118 -17.00 -7.35 -11.14
C VAL A 118 -18.21 -7.94 -11.86
N ALA A 119 -18.44 -9.25 -11.78
CA ALA A 119 -19.56 -9.91 -12.45
C ALA A 119 -20.94 -9.40 -11.98
N CYS A 120 -21.01 -8.76 -10.80
CA CYS A 120 -22.21 -8.13 -10.26
C CYS A 120 -22.43 -6.69 -10.74
N ASN A 121 -21.53 -6.10 -11.54
CA ASN A 121 -21.59 -4.70 -12.00
C ASN A 121 -22.91 -4.37 -12.69
N GLY A 122 -23.68 -3.45 -12.11
CA GLY A 122 -24.98 -3.04 -12.63
C GLY A 122 -26.05 -4.15 -12.67
N LYS A 123 -25.78 -5.33 -12.09
CA LYS A 123 -26.69 -6.49 -12.09
C LYS A 123 -27.40 -6.70 -10.76
N VAL A 124 -26.83 -6.20 -9.66
CA VAL A 124 -27.42 -6.32 -8.32
C VAL A 124 -28.04 -4.99 -7.90
N ALA A 125 -29.34 -5.00 -7.63
CA ALA A 125 -30.08 -3.78 -7.25
C ALA A 125 -29.51 -3.13 -5.99
N GLY A 126 -29.22 -1.82 -6.05
CA GLY A 126 -28.63 -1.07 -4.94
C GLY A 126 -27.11 -1.23 -4.79
N ASN A 127 -26.44 -2.02 -5.65
CA ASN A 127 -24.99 -2.01 -5.73
C ASN A 127 -24.51 -0.65 -6.30
N LYS A 128 -23.81 0.13 -5.48
CA LYS A 128 -23.25 1.44 -5.86
C LYS A 128 -21.88 1.33 -6.53
N TYR A 129 -21.22 0.18 -6.43
CA TYR A 129 -19.89 -0.02 -6.99
C TYR A 129 -19.97 -0.31 -8.49
N ARG A 130 -19.11 0.36 -9.26
CA ARG A 130 -18.85 0.08 -10.67
C ARG A 130 -17.35 -0.19 -10.80
N PHE A 131 -17.02 -1.26 -11.50
CA PHE A 131 -15.64 -1.68 -11.73
C PHE A 131 -15.34 -1.71 -13.25
N GLU A 132 -14.57 -0.75 -13.73
CA GLU A 132 -14.01 -0.69 -15.08
C GLU A 132 -12.81 -1.63 -15.22
N HIS A 133 -12.85 -2.46 -16.26
CA HIS A 133 -11.74 -3.30 -16.64
C HIS A 133 -10.63 -2.49 -17.32
N ASN A 134 -9.37 -2.89 -17.08
CA ASN A 134 -8.19 -2.39 -17.79
C ASN A 134 -7.98 -0.86 -17.71
N LYS A 135 -8.47 -0.21 -16.65
CA LYS A 135 -8.24 1.21 -16.41
C LYS A 135 -6.79 1.45 -15.96
N ASP A 136 -6.12 2.37 -16.62
CA ASP A 136 -4.75 2.78 -16.28
C ASP A 136 -4.70 3.71 -15.06
N TYR A 137 -3.50 3.88 -14.49
CA TYR A 137 -3.25 4.90 -13.46
C TYR A 137 -3.51 6.29 -14.05
N CYS A 138 -4.20 7.14 -13.28
CA CYS A 138 -4.27 8.57 -13.61
C CYS A 138 -3.07 9.26 -12.97
N PHE A 139 -2.22 9.89 -13.77
CA PHE A 139 -0.94 10.44 -13.31
C PHE A 139 -0.94 11.96 -13.43
N TRP A 140 -0.59 12.63 -12.33
CA TRP A 140 -0.73 14.07 -12.18
C TRP A 140 0.58 14.67 -11.68
N HIS A 141 1.00 15.79 -12.27
CA HIS A 141 2.00 16.68 -11.71
C HIS A 141 1.34 17.61 -10.70
N ILE A 142 1.98 17.83 -9.55
CA ILE A 142 1.48 18.71 -8.49
C ILE A 142 2.34 19.97 -8.45
N ASP A 143 1.78 21.09 -8.90
CA ASP A 143 2.44 22.39 -8.78
C ASP A 143 2.06 23.04 -7.45
N ASN A 144 3.03 23.67 -6.77
CA ASN A 144 2.81 24.37 -5.49
C ASN A 144 2.04 23.54 -4.43
N PRO A 145 2.52 22.33 -4.07
CA PRO A 145 1.81 21.40 -3.19
C PRO A 145 1.54 21.93 -1.76
N GLN A 146 2.21 23.02 -1.36
CA GLN A 146 2.12 23.64 -0.05
C GLN A 146 0.92 24.58 0.15
N ASN A 147 0.24 25.00 -0.92
CA ASN A 147 -0.77 26.08 -0.84
C ASN A 147 -2.07 25.73 -1.55
N LEU A 148 -3.13 25.41 -0.79
CA LEU A 148 -4.44 25.02 -1.32
C LEU A 148 -4.98 25.94 -2.45
N ALA A 149 -4.81 27.26 -2.32
CA ALA A 149 -5.34 28.22 -3.28
C ALA A 149 -4.56 28.24 -4.60
N ARG A 150 -3.30 27.78 -4.57
CA ARG A 150 -2.36 27.80 -5.72
C ARG A 150 -1.98 26.41 -6.22
N THR A 151 -2.26 25.34 -5.46
CA THR A 151 -1.95 23.98 -5.87
C THR A 151 -2.76 23.63 -7.11
N THR A 152 -2.10 23.21 -8.18
CA THR A 152 -2.75 22.74 -9.42
C THR A 152 -2.33 21.31 -9.74
N PHE A 153 -3.23 20.58 -10.40
CA PHE A 153 -2.96 19.21 -10.85
C PHE A 153 -3.02 19.16 -12.36
N SER A 154 -1.87 18.95 -12.98
CA SER A 154 -1.75 18.87 -14.43
C SER A 154 -1.59 17.39 -14.84
N PRO A 155 -2.43 16.85 -15.75
CA PRO A 155 -2.24 15.50 -16.26
C PRO A 155 -0.84 15.34 -16.87
N VAL A 156 -0.16 14.25 -16.52
CA VAL A 156 1.14 13.94 -17.11
C VAL A 156 0.91 13.21 -18.43
N GLU A 157 1.19 13.89 -19.54
CA GLU A 157 1.00 13.31 -20.87
C GLU A 157 2.28 12.68 -21.44
N LYS A 158 3.44 13.14 -20.95
CA LYS A 158 4.77 12.83 -21.48
C LYS A 158 5.60 12.04 -20.47
N GLU A 159 6.70 11.50 -20.98
CA GLU A 159 7.71 10.82 -20.18
C GLU A 159 8.33 11.79 -19.15
N LEU A 160 8.68 11.28 -17.97
CA LEU A 160 9.39 12.07 -16.97
C LEU A 160 10.86 12.24 -17.36
N SER A 161 11.44 13.37 -16.99
CA SER A 161 12.83 13.68 -17.33
C SER A 161 13.77 13.21 -16.22
N PRO A 162 14.82 12.41 -16.52
CA PRO A 162 15.89 12.16 -15.58
C PRO A 162 16.72 13.44 -15.38
N GLY A 163 17.29 13.63 -14.19
CA GLY A 163 18.07 14.83 -13.83
C GLY A 163 17.31 15.89 -13.03
N ARG A 164 16.03 15.64 -12.70
CA ARG A 164 15.31 16.32 -11.63
C ARG A 164 14.87 15.30 -10.59
N HIS A 165 15.08 15.64 -9.33
CA HIS A 165 14.57 14.84 -8.23
C HIS A 165 13.06 14.68 -8.35
N THR A 166 12.60 13.44 -8.34
CA THR A 166 11.21 13.07 -8.57
C THR A 166 10.67 12.35 -7.35
N LEU A 167 9.54 12.83 -6.82
CA LEU A 167 8.76 12.14 -5.79
C LEU A 167 7.39 11.72 -6.36
N ILE A 168 7.14 10.42 -6.41
CA ILE A 168 5.88 9.85 -6.86
C ILE A 168 5.06 9.39 -5.65
N LEU A 169 3.94 10.04 -5.41
CA LEU A 169 2.92 9.63 -4.45
C LEU A 169 2.06 8.54 -5.09
N SER A 170 2.24 7.30 -4.63
CA SER A 170 1.41 6.16 -5.02
C SER A 170 0.13 6.16 -4.17
N MET A 171 -0.76 7.11 -4.45
CA MET A 171 -1.98 7.50 -3.72
C MET A 171 -2.99 8.08 -4.71
N PRO A 172 -4.28 8.32 -4.37
CA PRO A 172 -5.09 7.95 -3.21
C PRO A 172 -6.21 6.93 -3.54
N PHE A 173 -6.57 6.13 -2.54
CA PHE A 173 -7.71 5.21 -2.60
C PHE A 173 -8.99 5.99 -2.24
N HIS A 174 -10.12 5.72 -2.92
CA HIS A 174 -11.44 6.30 -2.62
C HIS A 174 -11.65 7.79 -2.96
N ILE A 175 -10.79 8.37 -3.78
CA ILE A 175 -10.93 9.75 -4.24
C ILE A 175 -11.24 9.73 -5.72
N ASN A 176 -12.02 10.69 -6.20
CA ASN A 176 -12.22 10.83 -7.62
C ASN A 176 -10.93 11.39 -8.25
N PRO A 177 -10.59 10.99 -9.48
CA PRO A 177 -9.35 11.41 -10.11
C PRO A 177 -9.59 12.75 -10.81
N ILE A 178 -10.17 13.69 -10.07
CA ILE A 178 -10.50 15.04 -10.53
C ILE A 178 -9.73 16.03 -9.68
N GLU A 179 -9.21 17.07 -10.33
CA GLU A 179 -8.32 18.05 -9.71
C GLU A 179 -8.87 18.60 -8.38
N SER A 180 -10.16 18.92 -8.28
CA SER A 180 -10.75 19.48 -7.06
C SER A 180 -10.64 18.54 -5.85
N ASP A 181 -10.84 17.24 -6.07
CA ASP A 181 -10.84 16.25 -4.99
C ASP A 181 -9.40 15.88 -4.60
N LEU A 182 -8.52 15.76 -5.59
CA LEU A 182 -7.08 15.57 -5.38
C LEU A 182 -6.47 16.73 -4.59
N ARG A 183 -6.80 17.97 -4.98
CA ARG A 183 -6.30 19.18 -4.33
C ARG A 183 -6.72 19.27 -2.87
N LYS A 184 -7.99 18.99 -2.58
CA LYS A 184 -8.51 18.97 -1.20
C LYS A 184 -7.78 17.92 -0.37
N TRP A 185 -7.63 16.70 -0.90
CA TRP A 185 -6.97 15.61 -0.18
C TRP A 185 -5.49 15.87 0.07
N THR A 186 -4.75 16.30 -0.96
CA THR A 186 -3.32 16.61 -0.85
C THR A 186 -3.11 17.75 0.13
N TYR A 187 -3.97 18.77 0.13
CA TYR A 187 -3.89 19.79 1.16
C TYR A 187 -4.18 19.19 2.53
N GLU A 188 -5.33 18.57 2.75
CA GLU A 188 -5.71 18.04 4.08
C GLU A 188 -4.63 17.12 4.69
N TYR A 189 -3.95 16.31 3.87
CA TYR A 189 -3.06 15.27 4.37
C TYR A 189 -1.60 15.36 3.96
N MET A 190 -1.17 16.32 3.15
CA MET A 190 0.25 16.41 2.77
C MET A 190 0.79 17.83 2.88
N HIS A 191 -0.02 18.86 3.11
CA HIS A 191 0.45 20.27 3.14
C HIS A 191 1.59 20.50 4.14
N ASN A 192 1.51 19.92 5.34
CA ASN A 192 2.56 20.04 6.35
C ASN A 192 3.83 19.30 5.94
N THR A 193 3.69 18.13 5.31
CA THR A 193 4.82 17.38 4.75
C THR A 193 5.53 18.19 3.65
N PHE A 194 4.76 18.92 2.84
CA PHE A 194 5.26 19.76 1.75
C PHE A 194 5.49 21.22 2.14
N ALA A 195 5.52 21.56 3.44
CA ALA A 195 5.64 22.94 3.89
C ALA A 195 6.96 23.61 3.42
N ASN A 196 7.98 22.82 3.12
CA ASN A 196 9.24 23.31 2.56
C ASN A 196 9.11 23.57 1.05
N GLU A 197 9.51 24.77 0.62
CA GLU A 197 9.43 25.21 -0.79
C GLU A 197 10.30 24.38 -1.76
N THR A 198 11.18 23.51 -1.25
CA THR A 198 11.96 22.60 -2.10
C THR A 198 11.06 21.65 -2.92
N PHE A 199 9.89 21.27 -2.39
CA PHE A 199 8.87 20.53 -3.13
C PHE A 199 8.19 21.45 -4.15
N GLY A 200 8.29 21.13 -5.44
CA GLY A 200 7.86 21.95 -6.57
C GLY A 200 8.95 22.86 -7.13
N LYS A 201 10.04 23.10 -6.37
CA LYS A 201 11.19 23.90 -6.82
C LYS A 201 12.35 23.01 -7.26
N ASP A 202 12.88 22.23 -6.33
CA ASP A 202 14.04 21.35 -6.52
C ASP A 202 13.60 19.89 -6.74
N ILE A 203 12.42 19.53 -6.22
CA ILE A 203 11.81 18.21 -6.35
C ILE A 203 10.48 18.33 -7.11
N ASP A 204 10.34 17.61 -8.21
CA ASP A 204 9.07 17.46 -8.91
C ASP A 204 8.20 16.45 -8.17
N VAL A 205 6.96 16.84 -7.87
CA VAL A 205 6.01 16.00 -7.11
C VAL A 205 4.92 15.52 -8.04
N TYR A 206 4.69 14.21 -8.05
CA TYR A 206 3.67 13.57 -8.87
C TYR A 206 2.74 12.73 -8.02
N LEU A 207 1.50 12.57 -8.48
CA LEU A 207 0.51 11.70 -7.86
C LEU A 207 0.02 10.67 -8.88
N ALA A 208 0.24 9.40 -8.56
CA ALA A 208 -0.22 8.25 -9.31
C ALA A 208 -1.49 7.67 -8.66
N HIS A 209 -2.64 8.17 -9.13
CA HIS A 209 -3.94 7.73 -8.68
C HIS A 209 -4.25 6.33 -9.20
N PHE A 210 -4.63 5.43 -8.29
CA PHE A 210 -5.00 4.06 -8.66
C PHE A 210 -6.19 4.04 -9.61
N PRO A 211 -6.37 2.96 -10.38
CA PRO A 211 -7.66 2.68 -10.98
C PRO A 211 -8.70 2.65 -9.84
N ILE A 212 -9.59 3.64 -9.77
CA ILE A 212 -10.65 3.78 -8.73
C ILE A 212 -11.52 2.52 -8.62
N GLU A 213 -11.48 1.73 -9.66
CA GLU A 213 -12.42 0.70 -10.00
C GLU A 213 -11.79 -0.70 -9.94
N GLN A 214 -10.68 -0.84 -9.22
CA GLN A 214 -10.15 -2.15 -8.87
C GLN A 214 -10.86 -2.69 -7.61
N PRO A 215 -11.51 -3.88 -7.67
CA PRO A 215 -12.11 -4.53 -6.50
C PRO A 215 -11.11 -4.72 -5.36
N ARG A 216 -11.58 -4.63 -4.11
CA ARG A 216 -10.73 -4.82 -2.93
C ARG A 216 -10.04 -6.18 -2.92
N GLY A 217 -10.75 -7.25 -3.32
CA GLY A 217 -10.17 -8.59 -3.44
C GLY A 217 -8.96 -8.63 -4.38
N GLU A 218 -8.99 -7.88 -5.48
CA GLU A 218 -7.89 -7.87 -6.45
C GLU A 218 -6.65 -7.20 -5.87
N LYS A 219 -6.83 -6.11 -5.11
CA LYS A 219 -5.71 -5.44 -4.42
C LYS A 219 -5.01 -6.37 -3.44
N PHE A 220 -5.78 -7.18 -2.72
CA PHE A 220 -5.24 -8.17 -1.79
C PHE A 220 -4.55 -9.31 -2.53
N SER A 221 -5.17 -9.89 -3.57
CA SER A 221 -4.55 -10.98 -4.33
C SER A 221 -3.25 -10.53 -5.00
N LEU A 222 -3.22 -9.36 -5.63
CA LEU A 222 -2.00 -8.82 -6.25
C LEU A 222 -0.91 -8.54 -5.23
N THR A 223 -1.27 -8.07 -4.04
CA THR A 223 -0.31 -7.87 -2.94
C THR A 223 0.30 -9.21 -2.51
N LEU A 224 -0.52 -10.26 -2.37
CA LEU A 224 -0.04 -11.60 -2.02
C LEU A 224 0.80 -12.23 -3.14
N ASP A 225 0.40 -12.10 -4.39
CA ASP A 225 1.19 -12.55 -5.55
C ASP A 225 2.56 -11.85 -5.58
N THR A 226 2.60 -10.54 -5.26
CA THR A 226 3.85 -9.78 -5.14
C THR A 226 4.75 -10.32 -4.01
N LEU A 227 4.18 -10.60 -2.83
CA LEU A 227 4.90 -11.14 -1.67
C LEU A 227 5.41 -12.57 -1.89
N ASN A 228 4.66 -13.37 -2.66
CA ASN A 228 5.00 -14.77 -2.95
C ASN A 228 5.99 -14.93 -4.12
N SER A 229 6.15 -13.90 -4.95
CA SER A 229 7.06 -13.96 -6.08
C SER A 229 8.53 -13.97 -5.63
N ARG A 230 9.26 -15.00 -6.07
CA ARG A 230 10.72 -15.06 -5.92
C ARG A 230 11.43 -14.01 -6.78
N GLY A 231 10.86 -13.68 -7.95
CA GLY A 231 11.43 -12.74 -8.92
C GLY A 231 10.76 -11.37 -8.89
N ASP A 232 10.90 -10.63 -10.00
CA ASP A 232 10.14 -9.41 -10.25
C ASP A 232 8.71 -9.78 -10.67
N PHE A 233 7.72 -9.24 -9.95
CA PHE A 233 6.31 -9.41 -10.26
C PHE A 233 5.69 -8.05 -10.59
N PHE A 234 4.95 -7.98 -11.69
CA PHE A 234 4.26 -6.78 -12.15
C PHE A 234 3.13 -7.15 -13.10
N GLU A 235 2.07 -6.33 -13.12
CA GLU A 235 0.94 -6.50 -14.02
C GLU A 235 1.11 -5.70 -15.31
N ALA A 236 0.29 -5.99 -16.32
CA ALA A 236 0.30 -5.24 -17.58
C ALA A 236 0.07 -3.72 -17.38
N THR A 237 -0.71 -3.34 -16.37
CA THR A 237 -0.94 -1.92 -16.01
C THR A 237 0.31 -1.26 -15.42
N ASP A 238 1.12 -2.02 -14.68
CA ASP A 238 2.40 -1.54 -14.14
C ASP A 238 3.41 -1.34 -15.27
N LEU A 239 3.46 -2.28 -16.23
CA LEU A 239 4.26 -2.14 -17.45
C LEU A 239 3.87 -0.90 -18.26
N ARG A 240 2.57 -0.67 -18.48
CA ARG A 240 2.11 0.53 -19.22
C ARG A 240 2.53 1.82 -18.51
N PHE A 241 2.44 1.86 -17.19
CA PHE A 241 2.90 3.01 -16.40
C PHE A 241 4.40 3.26 -16.57
N VAL A 242 5.23 2.24 -16.37
CA VAL A 242 6.70 2.37 -16.47
C VAL A 242 7.12 2.72 -17.90
N ASN A 243 6.54 2.05 -18.90
CA ASN A 243 6.83 2.34 -20.31
C ASN A 243 6.45 3.77 -20.70
N ARG A 244 5.34 4.30 -20.17
CA ARG A 244 4.86 5.64 -20.50
C ARG A 244 5.62 6.74 -19.79
N TYR A 245 6.03 6.54 -18.53
CA TYR A 245 6.54 7.63 -17.69
C TYR A 245 7.98 7.45 -17.24
N LEU A 246 8.43 6.22 -16.97
CA LEU A 246 9.68 5.98 -16.25
C LEU A 246 10.82 5.42 -17.10
N LYS A 247 10.56 4.99 -18.34
CA LYS A 247 11.61 4.45 -19.22
C LYS A 247 12.82 5.38 -19.44
N PRO A 248 12.72 6.74 -19.40
CA PRO A 248 13.91 7.58 -19.56
C PRO A 248 14.93 7.45 -18.43
N PHE A 249 14.50 7.02 -17.23
CA PHE A 249 15.41 6.75 -16.12
C PHE A 249 16.28 5.51 -16.38
N ILE A 250 15.85 4.61 -17.28
CA ILE A 250 16.52 3.34 -17.55
C ILE A 250 17.54 3.47 -18.67
N ALA A 251 17.15 4.04 -19.82
CA ALA A 251 18.00 4.10 -21.02
C ALA A 251 17.48 5.15 -22.01
N LYS A 252 18.36 5.61 -22.91
CA LYS A 252 18.01 6.58 -23.96
C LYS A 252 17.31 5.86 -25.11
N ASN A 253 16.24 6.46 -25.66
CA ASN A 253 15.48 5.92 -26.80
C ASN A 253 14.96 4.48 -26.57
N LEU A 254 14.58 4.15 -25.33
CA LEU A 254 14.11 2.81 -24.98
C LEU A 254 12.76 2.47 -25.66
N ILE A 255 12.70 1.32 -26.31
CA ILE A 255 11.53 0.73 -26.96
C ILE A 255 11.33 -0.66 -26.40
N LEU A 256 10.12 -0.92 -25.90
CA LEU A 256 9.73 -2.20 -25.30
C LEU A 256 8.65 -2.88 -26.16
N ASP A 257 8.63 -4.20 -26.16
CA ASP A 257 7.49 -4.96 -26.66
C ASP A 257 6.36 -5.05 -25.62
N LYS A 258 5.25 -5.71 -25.97
CA LYS A 258 4.08 -5.90 -25.10
C LYS A 258 4.37 -6.77 -23.85
N ASN A 259 5.49 -7.48 -23.82
CA ASN A 259 5.90 -8.38 -22.75
C ASN A 259 7.04 -7.78 -21.90
N ALA A 260 7.32 -6.48 -22.05
CA ALA A 260 8.42 -5.78 -21.39
C ALA A 260 9.83 -6.19 -21.86
N ASN A 261 9.97 -6.83 -23.02
CA ASN A 261 11.28 -7.11 -23.58
C ASN A 261 11.84 -5.88 -24.29
N VAL A 262 13.13 -5.61 -24.12
CA VAL A 262 13.82 -4.52 -24.80
C VAL A 262 14.01 -4.85 -26.28
N VAL A 263 13.42 -4.03 -27.14
CA VAL A 263 13.56 -4.13 -28.60
C VAL A 263 14.69 -3.23 -29.10
N ASN A 264 14.80 -2.03 -28.51
CA ASN A 264 15.85 -1.06 -28.81
C ASN A 264 16.06 -0.14 -27.61
N GLY A 265 17.24 0.45 -27.49
CA GLY A 265 17.58 1.39 -26.43
C GLY A 265 19.09 1.48 -26.26
N GLN A 266 19.58 2.67 -25.92
CA GLN A 266 20.99 2.88 -25.62
C GLN A 266 21.17 2.91 -24.10
N PRO A 267 21.87 1.93 -23.50
CA PRO A 267 22.17 1.95 -22.08
C PRO A 267 23.02 3.18 -21.73
N CYS A 268 22.75 3.77 -20.58
CA CYS A 268 23.58 4.82 -20.01
C CYS A 268 24.80 4.23 -19.28
N SER A 269 25.71 5.08 -18.81
CA SER A 269 26.79 4.59 -17.94
C SER A 269 26.24 4.09 -16.60
N ALA A 270 26.95 3.20 -15.91
CA ALA A 270 26.54 2.71 -14.58
C ALA A 270 26.34 3.87 -13.57
N LYS A 271 27.17 4.92 -13.66
CA LYS A 271 27.02 6.14 -12.84
C LYS A 271 25.74 6.90 -13.19
N GLU A 272 25.48 7.12 -14.48
CA GLU A 272 24.27 7.79 -14.96
C GLU A 272 23.01 7.00 -14.58
N LEU A 273 23.04 5.66 -14.63
CA LEU A 273 21.93 4.82 -14.17
C LEU A 273 21.68 5.00 -12.66
N ALA A 274 22.73 4.99 -11.86
CA ALA A 274 22.64 5.19 -10.42
C ALA A 274 22.12 6.60 -10.07
N ASP A 275 22.59 7.63 -10.78
CA ASP A 275 22.12 9.01 -10.60
C ASP A 275 20.65 9.16 -11.02
N ASN A 276 20.24 8.57 -12.14
CA ASN A 276 18.83 8.51 -12.55
C ASN A 276 17.96 7.81 -11.50
N PHE A 277 18.43 6.69 -10.95
CA PHE A 277 17.68 5.94 -9.92
C PHE A 277 17.65 6.68 -8.59
N ARG A 278 18.67 7.48 -8.26
CA ARG A 278 18.66 8.38 -7.10
C ARG A 278 17.57 9.45 -7.21
N ASP A 279 17.29 9.89 -8.43
CA ASP A 279 16.22 10.85 -8.69
C ASP A 279 14.82 10.24 -8.58
N LEU A 280 14.69 8.91 -8.50
CA LEU A 280 13.40 8.23 -8.46
C LEU A 280 13.02 7.83 -7.02
N ASN A 281 12.08 8.57 -6.43
CA ASN A 281 11.62 8.38 -5.07
C ASN A 281 10.11 8.12 -5.03
N PHE A 282 9.66 7.24 -4.15
CA PHE A 282 8.26 6.88 -4.00
C PHE A 282 7.80 7.06 -2.56
N PHE A 283 6.56 7.52 -2.41
CA PHE A 283 5.81 7.39 -1.16
C PHE A 283 4.58 6.51 -1.41
N GLY A 284 4.48 5.40 -0.67
CA GLY A 284 3.36 4.46 -0.74
C GLY A 284 2.57 4.39 0.58
N TYR A 285 1.24 4.44 0.53
CA TYR A 285 0.42 4.25 1.72
C TYR A 285 -0.58 3.14 1.46
N CYS A 286 -0.67 2.23 2.43
CA CYS A 286 -1.43 0.99 2.32
C CYS A 286 -1.04 0.25 1.02
N ALA A 287 -2.02 -0.12 0.20
CA ALA A 287 -1.85 -0.82 -1.07
C ALA A 287 -0.99 -0.03 -2.07
N GLY A 288 -0.88 1.30 -1.93
CA GLY A 288 0.01 2.11 -2.76
C GLY A 288 1.46 1.68 -2.74
N THR A 289 1.92 1.16 -1.61
CA THR A 289 3.26 0.57 -1.48
C THR A 289 3.44 -0.64 -2.39
N ALA A 290 2.39 -1.45 -2.58
CA ALA A 290 2.40 -2.60 -3.49
C ALA A 290 2.54 -2.16 -4.95
N HIS A 291 1.81 -1.12 -5.35
CA HIS A 291 1.90 -0.55 -6.70
C HIS A 291 3.31 0.00 -6.97
N ALA A 292 3.85 0.79 -6.03
CA ALA A 292 5.22 1.32 -6.14
C ALA A 292 6.26 0.19 -6.25
N HIS A 293 6.15 -0.86 -5.42
CA HIS A 293 7.03 -2.02 -5.50
C HIS A 293 6.99 -2.69 -6.88
N ARG A 294 5.80 -2.91 -7.46
CA ARG A 294 5.66 -3.51 -8.79
C ARG A 294 6.19 -2.63 -9.92
N TRP A 295 6.04 -1.30 -9.82
CA TRP A 295 6.69 -0.38 -10.77
C TRP A 295 8.22 -0.49 -10.69
N ILE A 296 8.78 -0.55 -9.49
CA ILE A 296 10.22 -0.71 -9.28
C ILE A 296 10.70 -2.09 -9.79
N SER A 297 9.93 -3.16 -9.57
CA SER A 297 10.21 -4.47 -10.15
C SER A 297 10.16 -4.46 -11.68
N THR A 298 9.23 -3.70 -12.28
CA THR A 298 9.17 -3.52 -13.73
C THR A 298 10.42 -2.77 -14.24
N VAL A 299 10.80 -1.69 -13.57
CA VAL A 299 12.04 -0.92 -13.87
C VAL A 299 13.26 -1.84 -13.78
N ARG A 300 13.37 -2.64 -12.72
CA ARG A 300 14.46 -3.60 -12.53
C ARG A 300 14.48 -4.67 -13.62
N HIS A 301 13.32 -5.24 -13.96
CA HIS A 301 13.18 -6.27 -14.99
C HIS A 301 13.65 -5.78 -16.35
N ILE A 302 13.23 -4.58 -16.76
CA ILE A 302 13.66 -3.95 -18.02
C ILE A 302 15.17 -3.65 -17.98
N SER A 303 15.66 -3.10 -16.87
CA SER A 303 17.07 -2.76 -16.71
C SER A 303 17.97 -4.01 -16.72
N GLY A 304 17.49 -5.14 -16.19
CA GLY A 304 18.23 -6.41 -16.17
C GLY A 304 18.50 -7.00 -17.55
N GLN A 305 17.82 -6.52 -18.59
CA GLN A 305 18.08 -6.90 -19.98
C GLN A 305 19.19 -6.06 -20.64
N LEU A 306 19.56 -4.92 -20.02
CA LEU A 306 20.49 -3.94 -20.56
C LEU A 306 21.81 -3.85 -19.79
N TYR A 307 21.78 -4.08 -18.48
CA TYR A 307 22.90 -3.84 -17.59
C TYR A 307 23.40 -5.12 -16.93
N PRO A 308 24.72 -5.25 -16.71
CA PRO A 308 25.27 -6.31 -15.87
C PRO A 308 24.63 -6.30 -14.47
N GLU A 309 24.41 -7.49 -13.91
CA GLU A 309 23.70 -7.65 -12.63
C GLU A 309 24.34 -6.84 -11.49
N ALA A 310 25.67 -6.78 -11.41
CA ALA A 310 26.38 -6.05 -10.37
C ALA A 310 26.13 -4.52 -10.45
N GLU A 311 26.12 -3.96 -11.66
CA GLU A 311 25.86 -2.54 -11.89
C GLU A 311 24.41 -2.20 -11.55
N LEU A 312 23.47 -3.02 -12.04
CA LEU A 312 22.06 -2.87 -11.73
C LEU A 312 21.80 -2.98 -10.23
N LYS A 313 22.36 -3.98 -9.54
CA LYS A 313 22.19 -4.15 -8.09
C LYS A 313 22.70 -2.95 -7.32
N ASN A 314 23.73 -2.27 -7.80
CA ASN A 314 24.22 -1.04 -7.18
C ASN A 314 23.32 0.15 -7.47
N ALA A 315 22.90 0.36 -8.73
CA ALA A 315 21.98 1.43 -9.08
C ALA A 315 20.63 1.31 -8.37
N MET A 316 20.07 0.10 -8.25
CA MET A 316 18.77 -0.12 -7.60
C MET A 316 18.73 0.36 -6.13
N LYS A 317 19.86 0.32 -5.42
CA LYS A 317 19.97 0.82 -4.04
C LYS A 317 19.69 2.32 -3.95
N GLU A 318 19.86 3.03 -5.05
CA GLU A 318 19.60 4.47 -5.13
C GLU A 318 18.13 4.78 -5.29
N ILE A 319 17.25 3.86 -5.72
CA ILE A 319 15.80 4.09 -5.66
C ILE A 319 15.39 4.11 -4.18
N PHE A 320 14.53 5.07 -3.79
CA PHE A 320 14.04 5.18 -2.42
C PHE A 320 12.53 5.00 -2.31
N VAL A 321 12.10 4.26 -1.29
CA VAL A 321 10.68 4.08 -0.95
C VAL A 321 10.43 4.48 0.51
N ALA A 322 9.63 5.52 0.70
CA ALA A 322 8.93 5.75 1.96
C ALA A 322 7.59 5.01 1.93
N SER A 323 7.18 4.40 3.04
CA SER A 323 5.82 3.87 3.13
C SER A 323 5.14 4.08 4.46
N TYR A 324 3.81 4.07 4.48
CA TYR A 324 3.02 4.01 5.71
C TYR A 324 1.97 2.89 5.66
N ALA A 325 1.74 2.25 6.82
CA ALA A 325 0.80 1.15 6.99
C ALA A 325 1.10 -0.07 6.09
N PHE A 326 2.38 -0.27 5.75
CA PHE A 326 2.85 -1.40 4.96
C PHE A 326 4.32 -1.68 5.31
N LEU A 327 4.66 -2.95 5.59
CA LEU A 327 6.03 -3.40 5.83
C LEU A 327 6.77 -3.58 4.50
N PRO A 328 8.12 -3.59 4.49
CA PRO A 328 8.87 -3.95 3.28
C PRO A 328 8.41 -5.30 2.70
N PHE A 329 8.32 -5.39 1.37
CA PHE A 329 7.79 -6.56 0.67
C PHE A 329 8.69 -7.80 0.79
N LYS A 330 10.00 -7.58 0.64
CA LYS A 330 11.01 -8.62 0.80
C LYS A 330 11.92 -8.26 1.98
N GLU A 331 12.53 -9.27 2.61
CA GLU A 331 13.57 -9.02 3.62
C GLU A 331 14.78 -8.32 3.01
N GLU A 332 15.09 -8.67 1.75
CA GLU A 332 16.08 -7.99 0.92
C GLU A 332 15.39 -7.31 -0.27
N ASN A 333 15.05 -6.03 -0.13
CA ASN A 333 14.53 -5.26 -1.26
C ASN A 333 15.67 -4.76 -2.15
N ALA A 334 15.36 -4.59 -3.44
CA ALA A 334 16.30 -4.02 -4.41
C ALA A 334 16.61 -2.54 -4.12
N TYR A 335 15.66 -1.83 -3.50
CA TYR A 335 15.72 -0.41 -3.18
C TYR A 335 16.03 -0.13 -1.70
N SER A 336 16.39 1.10 -1.40
CA SER A 336 16.50 1.62 -0.03
C SER A 336 15.16 2.21 0.44
N GLY A 337 14.96 2.37 1.74
CA GLY A 337 13.65 2.85 2.21
C GLY A 337 13.49 3.07 3.70
N VAL A 338 12.39 3.73 4.04
CA VAL A 338 11.92 3.90 5.41
C VAL A 338 10.42 3.60 5.45
N HIS A 339 10.07 2.59 6.23
CA HIS A 339 8.72 2.03 6.30
C HIS A 339 8.11 2.34 7.66
N PHE A 340 7.16 3.26 7.66
CA PHE A 340 6.46 3.70 8.85
C PHE A 340 5.26 2.79 9.14
N MET A 341 5.09 2.49 10.42
CA MET A 341 3.93 1.81 10.93
C MET A 341 3.57 2.33 12.30
N SER A 342 2.32 2.11 12.69
CA SER A 342 1.85 2.35 14.04
C SER A 342 1.18 1.10 14.58
N ASN A 343 1.38 0.85 15.87
CA ASN A 343 0.67 -0.21 16.59
C ASN A 343 0.34 0.22 18.01
N PHE A 344 -0.63 -0.47 18.61
CA PHE A 344 -0.89 -0.34 20.04
C PHE A 344 0.27 -0.96 20.80
N GLY A 345 0.59 -0.41 21.97
CA GLY A 345 1.54 -1.04 22.89
C GLY A 345 1.09 -2.43 23.36
N ASN A 346 -0.23 -2.68 23.28
CA ASN A 346 -0.87 -3.96 23.51
C ASN A 346 -1.69 -4.37 22.28
N ASP A 347 -1.29 -5.44 21.59
CA ASP A 347 -2.00 -5.93 20.40
C ASP A 347 -3.44 -6.39 20.69
N ALA A 348 -3.80 -6.70 21.94
CA ALA A 348 -5.18 -7.02 22.30
C ALA A 348 -6.14 -5.82 22.15
N GLU A 349 -5.62 -4.60 22.14
CA GLU A 349 -6.38 -3.36 21.94
C GLU A 349 -6.48 -2.97 20.46
N ARG A 350 -5.80 -3.73 19.58
CA ARG A 350 -5.60 -3.39 18.19
C ARG A 350 -6.85 -3.60 17.35
N LYS A 351 -7.49 -2.52 16.92
CA LYS A 351 -8.66 -2.60 16.02
C LYS A 351 -8.30 -2.87 14.55
N GLU A 352 -7.02 -2.83 14.17
CA GLU A 352 -6.63 -2.90 12.75
C GLU A 352 -5.27 -3.59 12.48
N PRO A 353 -5.29 -4.87 12.06
CA PRO A 353 -4.10 -5.68 11.84
C PRO A 353 -3.48 -5.70 10.45
N PHE A 354 -3.82 -4.79 9.54
CA PHE A 354 -3.40 -4.88 8.13
C PHE A 354 -1.92 -5.18 7.92
N ILE A 355 -1.05 -4.55 8.73
CA ILE A 355 0.39 -4.74 8.66
C ILE A 355 0.79 -6.17 9.07
N LYS A 356 0.18 -6.71 10.14
CA LYS A 356 0.42 -8.08 10.62
C LYS A 356 -0.18 -9.11 9.67
N MET A 357 -1.29 -8.80 8.98
CA MET A 357 -1.95 -9.74 8.08
C MET A 357 -1.08 -10.22 6.92
N PHE A 358 -0.21 -9.37 6.37
CA PHE A 358 0.63 -9.74 5.21
C PHE A 358 1.99 -10.33 5.59
N ASN A 359 2.52 -9.92 6.75
CA ASN A 359 3.81 -10.41 7.24
C ASN A 359 3.82 -10.50 8.78
N PRO A 360 3.13 -11.50 9.37
CA PRO A 360 3.01 -11.62 10.82
C PRO A 360 4.36 -11.70 11.52
N GLU A 361 5.32 -12.45 10.97
CA GLU A 361 6.59 -12.70 11.63
C GLU A 361 7.46 -11.45 11.68
N VAL A 362 7.59 -10.72 10.56
CA VAL A 362 8.30 -9.43 10.57
C VAL A 362 7.60 -8.43 11.47
N TYR A 363 6.26 -8.39 11.45
CA TYR A 363 5.50 -7.52 12.37
C TYR A 363 5.87 -7.79 13.84
N GLU A 364 5.89 -9.05 14.28
CA GLU A 364 6.24 -9.41 15.66
C GLU A 364 7.68 -8.99 16.03
N GLN A 365 8.60 -9.06 15.07
CA GLN A 365 10.00 -8.65 15.27
C GLN A 365 10.14 -7.14 15.43
N VAL A 366 9.34 -6.32 14.74
CA VAL A 366 9.57 -4.87 14.59
C VAL A 366 8.56 -3.98 15.30
N LYS A 367 7.43 -4.56 15.77
CA LYS A 367 6.39 -3.80 16.45
C LYS A 367 6.93 -3.03 17.65
N TYR A 368 6.30 -1.91 17.95
CA TYR A 368 6.54 -1.17 19.19
C TYR A 368 6.13 -2.01 20.41
N GLN A 369 6.94 -2.02 21.47
CA GLN A 369 6.77 -2.85 22.67
C GLN A 369 6.83 -2.02 23.97
N ASN A 370 5.94 -1.04 24.14
CA ASN A 370 5.91 -0.17 25.33
C ASN A 370 7.26 0.49 25.67
N ASP A 371 8.02 0.86 24.64
CA ASP A 371 9.28 1.58 24.76
C ASP A 371 9.05 3.01 25.29
N PRO A 372 9.88 3.52 26.23
CA PRO A 372 9.80 4.88 26.76
C PRO A 372 9.68 5.98 25.69
N CYS A 373 10.29 5.80 24.52
CA CYS A 373 10.32 6.83 23.48
C CYS A 373 9.07 6.83 22.57
N ASN A 374 8.06 6.00 22.86
CA ASN A 374 6.86 5.81 22.02
C ASN A 374 7.15 5.40 20.55
N ILE A 375 8.40 5.04 20.23
CA ILE A 375 8.89 4.76 18.88
C ILE A 375 9.99 3.71 18.95
N ARG A 376 10.05 2.86 17.94
CA ARG A 376 11.10 1.88 17.71
C ARG A 376 11.57 1.97 16.26
N ILE A 377 12.87 2.12 16.04
CA ILE A 377 13.48 2.10 14.70
C ILE A 377 14.28 0.82 14.55
N THR A 378 13.95 0.02 13.53
CA THR A 378 14.63 -1.24 13.24
C THR A 378 15.33 -1.14 11.90
N LEU A 379 16.63 -1.44 11.86
CA LEU A 379 17.39 -1.61 10.61
C LEU A 379 17.20 -3.05 10.11
N MET A 380 16.79 -3.19 8.86
CA MET A 380 16.61 -4.49 8.23
C MET A 380 17.96 -5.16 7.94
N PRO A 381 18.00 -6.51 7.78
CA PRO A 381 19.23 -7.24 7.47
C PRO A 381 19.98 -6.71 6.24
N ASP A 382 19.28 -6.15 5.27
CA ASP A 382 19.86 -5.57 4.05
C ASP A 382 20.64 -4.25 4.26
N GLN A 383 20.64 -3.71 5.48
CA GLN A 383 21.32 -2.49 5.93
C GLN A 383 20.91 -1.21 5.18
N ARG A 384 19.79 -1.23 4.45
CA ARG A 384 19.32 -0.11 3.62
C ARG A 384 17.88 0.30 3.92
N ASN A 385 17.09 -0.63 4.43
CA ASN A 385 15.70 -0.39 4.78
C ASN A 385 15.54 -0.25 6.30
N TYR A 386 14.77 0.74 6.71
CA TYR A 386 14.42 0.99 8.11
C TYR A 386 12.93 0.80 8.32
N ILE A 387 12.54 0.25 9.45
CA ILE A 387 11.14 0.22 9.90
C ILE A 387 11.02 1.13 11.11
N VAL A 388 10.11 2.11 11.03
CA VAL A 388 9.79 3.04 12.11
C VAL A 388 8.42 2.65 12.66
N ALA A 389 8.39 1.98 13.81
CA ALA A 389 7.18 1.59 14.50
C ALA A 389 6.87 2.55 15.64
N SER A 390 5.71 3.21 15.60
CA SER A 390 5.28 4.15 16.63
C SER A 390 4.09 3.63 17.43
N LYS A 391 4.04 4.02 18.71
CA LYS A 391 2.88 3.86 19.56
C LYS A 391 1.72 4.68 19.01
N LEU A 392 0.58 4.02 18.86
CA LEU A 392 -0.64 4.70 18.48
C LEU A 392 -1.13 5.64 19.58
N PRO A 393 -1.52 6.89 19.27
CA PRO A 393 -2.08 7.80 20.25
C PRO A 393 -3.51 7.37 20.61
N GLN A 394 -3.94 7.72 21.83
CA GLN A 394 -5.33 7.50 22.26
C GLN A 394 -6.32 8.29 21.41
N ASP A 395 -5.94 9.52 21.06
CA ASP A 395 -6.71 10.42 20.21
C ASP A 395 -5.84 11.00 19.10
N LEU A 396 -6.41 11.07 17.90
CA LEU A 396 -5.85 11.76 16.75
C LEU A 396 -6.78 12.94 16.41
N ILE A 397 -6.35 14.15 16.78
CA ILE A 397 -7.08 15.39 16.54
C ILE A 397 -6.27 16.24 15.58
N ILE A 398 -6.85 16.56 14.43
CA ILE A 398 -6.20 17.33 13.37
C ILE A 398 -7.05 18.54 13.00
N VAL A 399 -6.45 19.50 12.30
CA VAL A 399 -7.17 20.60 11.64
C VAL A 399 -7.44 20.17 10.20
N ASP A 400 -8.70 20.21 9.78
CA ASP A 400 -9.07 19.94 8.39
C ASP A 400 -8.81 21.14 7.47
N ASN A 401 -9.14 20.98 6.18
CA ASN A 401 -8.97 22.02 5.19
C ASN A 401 -9.84 23.27 5.43
N ASP A 402 -10.95 23.15 6.16
CA ASP A 402 -11.85 24.23 6.54
C ASP A 402 -11.45 24.89 7.89
N GLN A 403 -10.26 24.59 8.40
CA GLN A 403 -9.74 25.08 9.69
C GLN A 403 -10.57 24.62 10.90
N LYS A 404 -11.24 23.47 10.79
CA LYS A 404 -12.02 22.89 11.89
C LYS A 404 -11.29 21.72 12.53
N LEU A 405 -11.55 21.52 13.81
CA LEU A 405 -11.05 20.36 14.55
C LEU A 405 -11.78 19.11 14.06
N LYS A 406 -11.02 18.12 13.61
CA LYS A 406 -11.48 16.80 13.18
C LYS A 406 -10.83 15.75 14.07
N ARG A 407 -11.67 14.97 14.77
CA ARG A 407 -11.22 13.79 15.51
C ARG A 407 -11.31 12.57 14.59
N ILE A 408 -10.19 11.92 14.33
CA ILE A 408 -10.18 10.65 13.60
C ILE A 408 -10.64 9.54 14.55
N PRO A 409 -11.55 8.65 14.14
CA PRO A 409 -12.00 7.55 14.98
C PRO A 409 -10.86 6.60 15.33
N ASN A 410 -10.84 6.10 16.58
CA ASN A 410 -9.84 5.15 17.05
C ASN A 410 -9.69 3.89 16.17
N GLN A 411 -10.77 3.48 15.49
CA GLN A 411 -10.74 2.36 14.54
C GLN A 411 -9.84 2.61 13.33
N GLU A 412 -9.61 3.87 12.97
CA GLU A 412 -8.81 4.29 11.82
C GLU A 412 -7.47 4.89 12.25
N ASN A 413 -7.29 5.28 13.52
CA ASN A 413 -6.09 5.98 14.02
C ASN A 413 -4.78 5.36 13.50
N GLY A 414 -4.65 4.04 13.54
CA GLY A 414 -3.41 3.34 13.20
C GLY A 414 -3.21 3.00 11.74
N HIS A 415 -4.20 3.33 10.93
CA HIS A 415 -4.15 3.19 9.49
C HIS A 415 -4.33 4.53 8.78
N HIS A 416 -4.81 5.57 9.43
CA HIS A 416 -5.13 6.83 8.78
C HIS A 416 -3.86 7.64 8.53
N ILE A 417 -3.62 8.05 7.28
CA ILE A 417 -2.36 8.72 6.85
C ILE A 417 -2.04 10.00 7.63
N ALA A 418 -3.08 10.70 8.12
CA ALA A 418 -2.93 11.89 8.97
C ALA A 418 -2.05 11.65 10.22
N PHE A 419 -1.98 10.42 10.73
CA PHE A 419 -1.12 10.07 11.86
C PHE A 419 0.35 10.47 11.63
N LEU A 420 0.80 10.36 10.38
CA LEU A 420 2.19 10.56 10.00
C LEU A 420 2.42 11.86 9.21
N THR A 421 1.36 12.47 8.70
CA THR A 421 1.48 13.63 7.80
C THR A 421 1.02 14.94 8.41
N THR A 422 0.31 14.89 9.55
CA THR A 422 -0.25 16.06 10.21
C THR A 422 0.10 16.08 11.69
N PRO A 423 0.37 17.26 12.29
CA PRO A 423 0.47 17.39 13.72
C PRO A 423 -0.83 16.98 14.41
N ASN A 424 -0.73 16.06 15.37
CA ASN A 424 -1.79 15.70 16.29
C ASN A 424 -1.89 16.74 17.40
N LEU A 425 -2.99 17.49 17.44
CA LEU A 425 -3.26 18.50 18.47
C LEU A 425 -3.47 17.90 19.86
N ALA A 426 -3.67 16.59 19.97
CA ALA A 426 -3.71 15.88 21.25
C ALA A 426 -2.30 15.46 21.75
N SER A 427 -1.23 15.77 21.02
CA SER A 427 0.15 15.40 21.35
C SER A 427 1.07 16.62 21.33
N GLU A 428 1.92 16.74 22.34
CA GLU A 428 2.86 17.87 22.47
C GLU A 428 4.12 17.73 21.60
N ASP A 429 4.58 16.50 21.31
CA ASP A 429 5.88 16.25 20.65
C ASP A 429 5.77 16.18 19.11
N ASN A 430 4.66 15.65 18.57
CA ASN A 430 4.42 15.49 17.12
C ASN A 430 5.58 14.85 16.33
N PHE A 431 6.45 14.13 17.02
CA PHE A 431 7.75 13.67 16.52
C PHE A 431 7.62 12.84 15.26
N ILE A 432 6.65 11.92 15.18
CA ILE A 432 6.46 11.06 14.02
C ILE A 432 6.15 11.85 12.75
N SER A 433 5.30 12.88 12.86
CA SER A 433 4.97 13.71 11.71
C SER A 433 6.17 14.51 11.21
N ASN A 434 6.97 15.05 12.14
CA ASN A 434 8.20 15.78 11.83
C ASN A 434 9.28 14.86 11.24
N MET A 435 9.45 13.66 11.80
CA MET A 435 10.38 12.65 11.31
C MET A 435 10.02 12.24 9.89
N PHE A 436 8.74 11.99 9.61
CA PHE A 436 8.31 11.62 8.28
C PHE A 436 8.58 12.72 7.25
N ALA A 437 8.21 13.97 7.54
CA ALA A 437 8.48 15.10 6.65
C ALA A 437 9.98 15.23 6.34
N ASN A 438 10.81 15.14 7.38
CA ASN A 438 12.27 15.19 7.25
C ASN A 438 12.84 14.03 6.41
N VAL A 439 12.39 12.81 6.66
CA VAL A 439 12.82 11.62 5.89
C VAL A 439 12.42 11.76 4.42
N LEU A 440 11.18 12.19 4.15
CA LEU A 440 10.68 12.34 2.79
C LEU A 440 11.43 13.41 2.02
N GLU A 441 11.65 14.59 2.63
CA GLU A 441 12.44 15.68 2.04
C GLU A 441 13.87 15.23 1.73
N ASN A 442 14.57 14.70 2.73
CA ASN A 442 15.96 14.28 2.56
C ASN A 442 16.12 13.18 1.50
N ALA A 443 15.21 12.21 1.48
CA ALA A 443 15.23 11.16 0.49
C ALA A 443 14.96 11.71 -0.91
N ALA A 444 13.98 12.60 -1.05
CA ALA A 444 13.68 13.24 -2.32
C ALA A 444 14.86 14.10 -2.81
N LEU A 445 15.66 14.69 -1.93
CA LEU A 445 16.94 15.35 -2.25
C LEU A 445 18.12 14.37 -2.50
N GLY A 446 17.84 13.08 -2.64
CA GLY A 446 18.84 12.05 -2.98
C GLY A 446 19.63 11.48 -1.80
N LYS A 447 19.33 11.81 -0.54
CA LYS A 447 20.01 11.20 0.62
C LYS A 447 19.57 9.74 0.82
N ARG A 448 20.46 8.88 1.31
CA ARG A 448 20.22 7.44 1.52
C ARG A 448 20.76 6.95 2.87
N GLY A 449 20.38 5.76 3.29
CA GLY A 449 20.80 5.16 4.56
C GLY A 449 20.44 6.06 5.75
N GLN A 450 21.33 6.15 6.74
CA GLN A 450 21.10 6.99 7.93
C GLN A 450 20.96 8.49 7.62
N ALA A 451 21.48 8.95 6.47
CA ALA A 451 21.45 10.37 6.10
C ALA A 451 20.03 10.90 5.85
N VAL A 452 19.04 10.02 5.65
CA VAL A 452 17.62 10.44 5.52
C VAL A 452 17.03 10.94 6.84
N PHE A 453 17.60 10.51 7.98
CA PHE A 453 17.19 10.96 9.31
C PHE A 453 17.93 12.22 9.76
N ALA A 454 18.91 12.71 8.99
CA ALA A 454 19.63 13.92 9.34
C ALA A 454 18.65 15.10 9.38
N PRO A 455 18.71 15.99 10.39
CA PRO A 455 17.81 17.12 10.48
C PRO A 455 18.03 18.08 9.28
N SER A 456 17.03 18.25 8.42
CA SER A 456 16.98 19.30 7.40
C SER A 456 16.27 20.52 7.99
N LYS A 457 16.98 21.67 8.10
CA LYS A 457 16.51 23.00 8.56
C LYS A 457 15.09 23.02 9.18
N LEU A 458 14.94 22.42 10.34
CA LEU A 458 13.67 22.38 11.06
C LEU A 458 13.38 23.76 11.62
N GLN A 459 12.17 24.29 11.45
CA GLN A 459 11.76 25.58 12.04
C GLN A 459 11.76 25.55 13.58
N ASN A 460 11.91 24.38 14.21
CA ASN A 460 12.08 24.24 15.66
C ASN A 460 13.16 23.20 16.02
N PRO A 461 14.45 23.52 15.85
CA PRO A 461 15.57 22.61 16.12
C PRO A 461 15.66 22.21 17.59
N ASN A 462 15.21 23.06 18.52
CA ASN A 462 15.48 22.89 19.94
C ASN A 462 14.75 21.70 20.57
N HIS A 463 13.51 21.39 20.16
CA HIS A 463 12.75 20.28 20.73
C HIS A 463 13.22 18.91 20.19
N ILE A 464 13.54 18.85 18.90
CA ILE A 464 14.05 17.61 18.26
C ILE A 464 15.50 17.35 18.65
N LEU A 465 16.35 18.39 18.79
CA LEU A 465 17.71 18.23 19.31
C LEU A 465 17.74 17.84 20.78
N GLN A 466 16.79 18.30 21.61
CA GLN A 466 16.69 17.85 23.01
C GLN A 466 16.35 16.35 23.12
N ASN A 467 15.44 15.84 22.29
CA ASN A 467 15.10 14.41 22.26
C ASN A 467 16.12 13.56 21.48
N ALA A 468 16.73 14.07 20.41
CA ALA A 468 17.84 13.41 19.70
C ALA A 468 19.12 13.36 20.57
N ALA A 469 19.36 14.36 21.43
CA ALA A 469 20.41 14.32 22.44
C ALA A 469 20.08 13.34 23.57
N ALA A 470 18.80 13.21 23.97
CA ALA A 470 18.35 12.15 24.88
C ALA A 470 18.53 10.74 24.27
N LEU A 471 18.21 10.57 22.99
CA LEU A 471 18.42 9.33 22.22
C LEU A 471 19.92 9.02 22.01
N GLY A 472 20.75 10.03 21.75
CA GLY A 472 22.20 9.89 21.63
C GLY A 472 22.89 9.56 22.97
N MET A 473 22.28 9.95 24.11
CA MET A 473 22.77 9.61 25.45
C MET A 473 22.25 8.25 25.96
N GLN A 474 21.09 7.76 25.49
CA GLN A 474 20.53 6.46 25.93
C GLN A 474 20.78 5.31 24.95
N HIS A 475 20.94 5.56 23.65
CA HIS A 475 21.31 4.56 22.66
C HIS A 475 22.76 4.77 22.20
N ARG A 476 23.70 4.31 23.03
CA ARG A 476 24.71 3.42 22.43
C ARG A 476 23.91 2.37 21.69
N PHE A 477 23.98 2.36 20.36
CA PHE A 477 23.50 1.29 19.49
C PHE A 477 23.52 -0.02 20.28
N SER A 478 22.34 -0.48 20.72
CA SER A 478 22.27 -1.68 21.57
C SER A 478 22.79 -2.81 20.72
N ARG A 479 24.00 -3.24 21.08
CA ARG A 479 24.86 -4.17 20.37
C ARG A 479 24.12 -5.43 19.97
N ASN A 480 23.79 -5.56 18.69
CA ASN A 480 23.62 -6.84 18.01
C ASN A 480 24.72 -6.99 16.93
N GLY A 481 25.99 -6.92 17.35
CA GLY A 481 27.11 -7.46 16.57
C GLY A 481 27.83 -6.54 15.59
N LEU A 482 28.01 -5.25 15.91
CA LEU A 482 28.90 -4.36 15.14
C LEU A 482 30.05 -3.89 16.05
N GLU A 483 31.26 -4.42 15.80
CA GLU A 483 32.50 -3.74 16.19
C GLU A 483 32.84 -2.69 15.13
N LEU A 484 33.57 -1.66 15.56
CA LEU A 484 33.97 -0.46 14.81
C LEU A 484 34.73 -0.75 13.51
#